data_AF-A0A0S8J7Y1-F1
#
_entry.id   AF-A0A0S8J7Y1-F1
#
_cell.length_a   1.000
_cell.length_b   1.000
_cell.length_c   1.000
_cell.angle_alpha   90.00
_cell.angle_beta   90.00
_cell.angle_gamma   90.00
#
_symmetry.space_group_name_H-M   'P 1'
#
loop_
_entity.id
_entity.type
_entity.pdbx_description
1 polymer ?
#
loop_
_entity_poly.entity_id
_entity_poly.type
_entity_poly.pdbx_seq_one_letter_code
_entity_poly.pdbx_strand_id
1 'polypeptide(L)'
;MILVQNKMMILKSIRIRTWILLIWAGLVFFFYLSGCKNPFKTRESEEPVTREGTWETPFRPEIVIQNLLHAYNEKIIGNFILCLSDSFRFSAPEDSIKAVQDNREELFANWNKSAEVSVTTSIFTTFRQNVDSISYVLFFDPTPPISDDISDTVAVLLREYEIIISDLKSVPPETKPAKGTATFYMRQTSLNWWSIYFWGDIPDTSGGYDWGAFKAEFRQ
;
A
#
# COMPACT_ATOMS: atom_id res chain seq x y z
N MET A 1 83.70 34.98 34.67
CA MET A 1 82.84 33.77 34.78
C MET A 1 81.34 34.11 34.67
N ILE A 2 80.93 34.96 33.71
CA ILE A 2 79.51 35.39 33.55
C ILE A 2 79.03 35.13 32.10
N LEU A 3 79.94 35.14 31.12
CA LEU A 3 79.61 34.94 29.69
C LEU A 3 79.13 33.51 29.34
N VAL A 4 79.57 32.49 30.10
CA VAL A 4 79.25 31.06 29.83
C VAL A 4 77.83 30.70 30.28
N GLN A 5 77.35 31.31 31.37
CA GLN A 5 76.01 31.05 31.92
C GLN A 5 74.90 31.54 30.96
N ASN A 6 75.10 32.67 30.28
CA ASN A 6 74.12 33.22 29.33
C ASN A 6 73.95 32.37 28.06
N LYS A 7 75.03 31.79 27.52
CA LYS A 7 74.93 30.88 26.36
C LYS A 7 74.14 29.62 26.70
N MET A 8 74.30 29.08 27.91
CA MET A 8 73.64 27.84 28.32
C MET A 8 72.13 28.02 28.57
N MET A 9 71.70 29.20 29.01
CA MET A 9 70.28 29.54 29.19
C MET A 9 69.56 29.74 27.84
N ILE A 10 70.22 30.38 26.88
CA ILE A 10 69.67 30.62 25.53
C ILE A 10 69.53 29.30 24.75
N LEU A 11 70.49 28.37 24.85
CA LEU A 11 70.36 27.05 24.20
C LEU A 11 69.22 26.20 24.79
N LYS A 12 68.95 26.29 26.10
CA LYS A 12 67.82 25.59 26.73
C LYS A 12 66.48 26.16 26.29
N SER A 13 66.34 27.49 26.19
CA SER A 13 65.07 28.12 25.76
C SER A 13 64.77 27.87 24.28
N ILE A 14 65.80 27.82 23.42
CA ILE A 14 65.67 27.44 22.01
C ILE A 14 65.22 25.98 21.89
N ARG A 15 65.87 25.05 22.62
CA ARG A 15 65.47 23.63 22.63
C ARG A 15 64.01 23.47 23.06
N ILE A 16 63.59 24.10 24.16
CA ILE A 16 62.21 24.01 24.67
C ILE A 16 61.19 24.53 23.65
N ARG A 17 61.48 25.64 22.96
CA ARG A 17 60.60 26.19 21.92
C ARG A 17 60.47 25.26 20.70
N THR A 18 61.56 24.62 20.26
CA THR A 18 61.49 23.61 19.19
C THR A 18 60.70 22.37 19.58
N TRP A 19 60.80 21.89 20.82
CA TRP A 19 60.01 20.76 21.30
C TRP A 19 58.52 21.08 21.36
N ILE A 20 58.15 22.29 21.82
CA ILE A 20 56.76 22.75 21.83
C ILE A 20 56.21 22.84 20.39
N LEU A 21 56.96 23.40 19.44
CA LEU A 21 56.54 23.48 18.04
C LEU A 21 56.35 22.10 17.39
N LEU A 22 57.21 21.13 17.70
CA LEU A 22 57.08 19.75 17.22
C LEU A 22 55.85 19.04 17.81
N ILE A 23 55.54 19.29 19.09
CA ILE A 23 54.33 18.75 19.74
C ILE A 23 53.06 19.34 19.11
N TRP A 24 53.03 20.66 18.86
CA TRP A 24 51.91 21.31 18.18
C TRP A 24 51.75 20.83 16.74
N ALA A 25 52.84 20.65 15.99
CA ALA A 25 52.80 20.09 14.64
C ALA A 25 52.28 18.64 14.63
N GLY A 26 52.70 17.82 15.61
CA GLY A 26 52.19 16.46 15.78
C GLY A 26 50.71 16.40 16.13
N LEU A 27 50.24 17.29 17.01
CA LEU A 27 48.81 17.40 17.36
C LEU A 27 47.95 17.82 16.16
N VAL A 28 48.39 18.81 15.39
CA VAL A 28 47.68 19.23 14.17
C VAL A 28 47.62 18.10 13.15
N PHE A 29 48.72 17.37 12.95
CA PHE A 29 48.76 16.21 12.05
C PHE A 29 47.82 15.07 12.48
N PHE A 30 47.70 14.82 13.80
CA PHE A 30 46.78 13.83 14.34
C PHE A 30 45.31 14.20 14.07
N PHE A 31 44.94 15.47 14.20
CA PHE A 31 43.58 15.94 13.90
C PHE A 31 43.21 15.80 12.42
N TYR A 32 44.18 15.96 11.50
CA TYR A 32 43.94 15.75 10.06
C TYR A 32 43.71 14.28 9.70
N LEU A 33 44.30 13.32 10.42
CA LEU A 33 44.13 11.89 10.16
C LEU A 33 42.80 11.33 10.68
N SER A 34 42.21 11.93 11.73
CA SER A 34 40.90 11.55 12.26
C SER A 34 39.70 11.99 11.38
N GLY A 35 39.95 12.78 10.33
CA GLY A 35 38.92 13.26 9.39
C GLY A 35 38.59 12.32 8.23
N CYS A 36 39.35 11.24 8.03
CA CYS A 36 39.09 10.25 6.98
C CYS A 36 37.93 9.31 7.36
N LYS A 37 36.69 9.81 7.32
CA LYS A 37 35.52 8.95 7.16
C LYS A 37 35.65 8.25 5.81
N ASN A 38 35.72 6.92 5.84
CA ASN A 38 35.84 6.04 4.68
C ASN A 38 34.85 6.46 3.56
N PRO A 39 35.34 6.99 2.41
CA PRO A 39 34.48 7.44 1.31
C PRO A 39 33.76 6.29 0.58
N PHE A 40 34.09 5.04 0.95
CA PHE A 40 33.45 3.82 0.45
C PHE A 40 32.57 3.14 1.49
N LYS A 41 32.18 3.82 2.58
CA LYS A 41 31.13 3.28 3.45
C LYS A 41 29.83 3.25 2.64
N THR A 42 29.49 2.08 2.12
CA THR A 42 28.18 1.81 1.53
C THR A 42 27.11 2.24 2.52
N ARG A 43 26.09 2.96 2.05
CA ARG A 43 24.86 3.20 2.83
C ARG A 43 24.43 1.86 3.44
N GLU A 44 23.95 1.88 4.68
CA GLU A 44 23.24 0.70 5.16
C GLU A 44 22.07 0.47 4.21
N SER A 45 21.88 -0.79 3.81
CA SER A 45 20.76 -1.14 2.94
C SER A 45 19.50 -0.78 3.71
N GLU A 46 18.66 0.07 3.14
CA GLU A 46 17.31 0.24 3.67
C GLU A 46 16.65 -1.14 3.66
N GLU A 47 16.13 -1.57 4.80
CA GLU A 47 15.30 -2.77 4.85
C GLU A 47 14.15 -2.59 3.85
N PRO A 48 13.84 -3.59 3.01
CA PRO A 48 12.71 -3.48 2.11
C PRO A 48 11.46 -3.30 2.97
N VAL A 49 10.84 -2.11 2.91
CA VAL A 49 9.51 -1.88 3.47
C VAL A 49 8.46 -2.49 2.52
N THR A 50 8.66 -3.73 2.10
CA THR A 50 7.59 -4.53 1.52
C THR A 50 6.87 -5.15 2.69
N ARG A 51 5.78 -4.50 3.11
CA ARG A 51 4.80 -5.13 3.98
C ARG A 51 4.24 -6.31 3.18
N GLU A 52 4.76 -7.51 3.43
CA GLU A 52 4.22 -8.74 2.85
C GLU A 52 2.77 -8.82 3.34
N GLY A 53 1.82 -8.66 2.42
CA GLY A 53 0.40 -8.74 2.75
C GLY A 53 -0.01 -10.17 3.05
N THR A 54 -1.09 -10.34 3.81
CA THR A 54 -1.70 -11.65 4.03
C THR A 54 -2.16 -12.23 2.69
N TRP A 55 -1.67 -13.43 2.38
CA TRP A 55 -1.96 -14.12 1.12
C TRP A 55 -1.94 -15.64 1.33
N GLU A 56 -3.00 -16.31 0.86
CA GLU A 56 -3.07 -17.76 0.77
C GLU A 56 -3.17 -18.20 -0.70
N THR A 57 -2.63 -19.38 -1.04
CA THR A 57 -2.75 -19.89 -2.41
C THR A 57 -4.23 -20.19 -2.73
N PRO A 58 -4.82 -19.66 -3.81
CA PRO A 58 -6.25 -19.78 -4.08
C PRO A 58 -6.61 -21.14 -4.70
N PHE A 59 -6.42 -22.24 -3.96
CA PHE A 59 -6.81 -23.59 -4.40
C PHE A 59 -8.32 -23.84 -4.29
N ARG A 60 -9.08 -22.90 -3.72
CA ARG A 60 -10.54 -22.89 -3.62
C ARG A 60 -11.13 -21.49 -3.86
N PRO A 61 -12.39 -21.37 -4.32
CA PRO A 61 -13.04 -20.07 -4.53
C PRO A 61 -13.13 -19.20 -3.28
N GLU A 62 -13.38 -19.79 -2.11
CA GLU A 62 -13.55 -19.06 -0.85
C GLU A 62 -12.24 -18.36 -0.42
N ILE A 63 -11.10 -18.97 -0.74
CA ILE A 63 -9.77 -18.39 -0.47
C ILE A 63 -9.55 -17.14 -1.34
N VAL A 64 -10.08 -17.11 -2.56
CA VAL A 64 -10.02 -15.89 -3.41
C VAL A 64 -10.76 -14.73 -2.74
N ILE A 65 -11.91 -14.99 -2.13
CA ILE A 65 -12.69 -13.98 -1.42
C ILE A 65 -11.95 -13.49 -0.17
N GLN A 66 -11.32 -14.40 0.58
CA GLN A 66 -10.49 -14.03 1.73
C GLN A 66 -9.28 -13.19 1.31
N ASN A 67 -8.58 -13.60 0.26
CA ASN A 67 -7.47 -12.83 -0.29
C ASN A 67 -7.90 -11.45 -0.80
N LEU A 68 -9.08 -11.35 -1.42
CA LEU A 68 -9.66 -10.08 -1.84
C LEU A 68 -9.89 -9.17 -0.62
N LEU A 69 -10.47 -9.70 0.45
CA LEU A 69 -10.68 -8.99 1.72
C LEU A 69 -9.36 -8.49 2.31
N HIS A 70 -8.35 -9.37 2.40
CA HIS A 70 -7.01 -9.00 2.87
C HIS A 70 -6.38 -7.91 2.00
N ALA A 71 -6.45 -8.05 0.68
CA ALA A 71 -5.91 -7.09 -0.26
C ALA A 71 -6.56 -5.71 -0.10
N TYR A 72 -7.88 -5.63 0.06
CA TYR A 72 -8.58 -4.38 0.32
C TYR A 72 -8.20 -3.76 1.67
N ASN A 73 -8.20 -4.55 2.74
CA ASN A 73 -7.97 -4.00 4.09
C ASN A 73 -6.52 -3.57 4.30
N GLU A 74 -5.56 -4.34 3.78
CA GLU A 74 -4.12 -4.06 3.85
C GLU A 74 -3.64 -3.14 2.72
N LYS A 75 -4.52 -2.87 1.75
CA LYS A 75 -4.33 -1.99 0.59
C LYS A 75 -3.23 -2.51 -0.36
N ILE A 76 -2.95 -3.81 -0.37
CA ILE A 76 -1.84 -4.42 -1.13
C ILE A 76 -2.30 -4.71 -2.56
N ILE A 77 -1.94 -3.82 -3.50
CA ILE A 77 -2.37 -3.92 -4.89
C ILE A 77 -1.90 -5.20 -5.59
N GLY A 78 -0.72 -5.71 -5.23
CA GLY A 78 -0.21 -6.98 -5.77
C GLY A 78 -1.16 -8.15 -5.48
N ASN A 79 -1.59 -8.29 -4.23
CA ASN A 79 -2.53 -9.32 -3.80
C ASN A 79 -3.89 -9.14 -4.50
N PHE A 80 -4.35 -7.90 -4.64
CA PHE A 80 -5.59 -7.60 -5.35
C PHE A 80 -5.55 -8.06 -6.82
N ILE A 81 -4.46 -7.76 -7.54
CA ILE A 81 -4.29 -8.15 -8.94
C ILE A 81 -4.32 -9.67 -9.11
N LEU A 82 -3.74 -10.41 -8.16
CA LEU A 82 -3.70 -11.88 -8.18
C LEU A 82 -5.08 -12.52 -8.01
N CYS A 83 -6.06 -11.82 -7.41
CA CYS A 83 -7.43 -12.30 -7.32
C CYS A 83 -8.17 -12.26 -8.67
N LEU A 84 -7.69 -11.48 -9.65
CA LEU A 84 -8.40 -11.20 -10.90
C LEU A 84 -7.84 -11.99 -12.08
N SER A 85 -8.72 -12.66 -12.83
CA SER A 85 -8.38 -13.26 -14.13
C SER A 85 -8.11 -12.17 -15.18
N ASP A 86 -7.37 -12.50 -16.24
CA ASP A 86 -7.09 -11.56 -17.33
C ASP A 86 -8.35 -11.14 -18.11
N SER A 87 -9.36 -12.01 -18.13
CA SER A 87 -10.67 -11.73 -18.73
C SER A 87 -11.62 -10.95 -17.81
N PHE A 88 -11.17 -10.45 -16.66
CA PHE A 88 -12.01 -9.81 -15.66
C PHE A 88 -12.91 -8.70 -16.23
N ARG A 89 -14.17 -8.68 -15.78
CA ARG A 89 -15.15 -7.62 -15.98
C ARG A 89 -15.87 -7.28 -14.68
N PHE A 90 -16.12 -5.99 -14.48
CA PHE A 90 -16.96 -5.49 -13.40
C PHE A 90 -18.28 -4.96 -13.99
N SER A 91 -19.36 -5.10 -13.24
CA SER A 91 -20.67 -4.54 -13.59
C SER A 91 -21.38 -4.08 -12.31
N ALA A 92 -22.07 -2.96 -12.38
CA ALA A 92 -22.91 -2.41 -11.33
C ALA A 92 -24.24 -1.94 -11.96
N PRO A 93 -25.33 -1.72 -11.19
CA PRO A 93 -26.66 -1.46 -11.75
C PRO A 93 -26.77 -0.12 -12.46
N GLU A 94 -25.75 0.71 -12.38
CA GLU A 94 -25.58 1.88 -13.23
C GLU A 94 -25.23 1.55 -14.69
N ASP A 95 -25.16 0.27 -15.04
CA ASP A 95 -25.14 -0.23 -16.43
C ASP A 95 -26.58 -0.62 -16.90
N SER A 96 -27.61 -0.20 -16.16
CA SER A 96 -29.02 -0.43 -16.49
C SER A 96 -29.68 0.76 -17.19
N ILE A 97 -30.87 0.55 -17.77
CA ILE A 97 -31.70 1.60 -18.40
C ILE A 97 -31.86 2.86 -17.52
N LYS A 98 -31.81 2.70 -16.19
CA LYS A 98 -31.94 3.80 -15.23
C LYS A 98 -30.73 4.74 -15.23
N ALA A 99 -29.54 4.26 -15.54
CA ALA A 99 -28.33 5.08 -15.55
C ALA A 99 -28.16 5.91 -16.81
N VAL A 100 -28.69 5.43 -17.93
CA VAL A 100 -28.90 6.22 -19.15
C VAL A 100 -29.77 7.44 -18.81
N GLN A 101 -30.81 7.26 -17.98
CA GLN A 101 -31.68 8.37 -17.55
C GLN A 101 -30.94 9.37 -16.63
N ASP A 102 -29.94 8.91 -15.88
CA ASP A 102 -29.11 9.73 -14.98
C ASP A 102 -27.83 10.29 -15.67
N ASN A 103 -27.64 10.10 -16.99
CA ASN A 103 -26.41 10.42 -17.74
C ASN A 103 -25.12 9.79 -17.16
N ARG A 104 -25.18 8.57 -16.64
CA ARG A 104 -24.04 7.82 -16.08
C ARG A 104 -23.63 6.59 -16.91
N GLU A 105 -24.16 6.48 -18.12
CA GLU A 105 -24.00 5.34 -19.04
C GLU A 105 -22.54 4.97 -19.36
N GLU A 106 -21.62 5.93 -19.34
CA GLU A 106 -20.20 5.67 -19.63
C GLU A 106 -19.37 5.31 -18.39
N LEU A 107 -19.91 5.50 -17.18
CA LEU A 107 -19.13 5.40 -15.94
C LEU A 107 -18.55 4.00 -15.72
N PHE A 108 -19.36 2.97 -16.02
CA PHE A 108 -18.96 1.56 -15.94
C PHE A 108 -18.69 0.91 -17.30
N ALA A 109 -18.79 1.68 -18.38
CA ALA A 109 -18.53 1.17 -19.72
C ALA A 109 -17.08 0.66 -19.82
N ASN A 110 -16.92 -0.54 -20.41
CA ASN A 110 -15.63 -1.19 -20.61
C ASN A 110 -14.80 -1.39 -19.32
N TRP A 111 -15.44 -1.58 -18.17
CA TRP A 111 -14.75 -1.82 -16.90
C TRP A 111 -14.11 -3.22 -16.86
N ASN A 112 -12.91 -3.30 -17.43
CA ASN A 112 -12.06 -4.50 -17.50
C ASN A 112 -11.02 -4.55 -16.38
N LYS A 113 -10.16 -5.58 -16.36
CA LYS A 113 -9.08 -5.73 -15.38
C LYS A 113 -8.22 -4.47 -15.23
N SER A 114 -7.85 -3.82 -16.33
CA SER A 114 -7.02 -2.62 -16.30
C SER A 114 -7.72 -1.45 -15.62
N ALA A 115 -9.02 -1.26 -15.91
CA ALA A 115 -9.84 -0.24 -15.27
C ALA A 115 -9.94 -0.51 -13.76
N GLU A 116 -10.26 -1.74 -13.38
CA GLU A 116 -10.39 -2.17 -11.98
C GLU A 116 -9.09 -1.98 -11.19
N VAL A 117 -7.96 -2.41 -11.76
CA VAL A 117 -6.64 -2.24 -11.10
C VAL A 117 -6.29 -0.76 -10.95
N SER A 118 -6.58 0.07 -11.96
CA SER A 118 -6.34 1.52 -11.88
C SER A 118 -7.15 2.15 -10.75
N VAL A 119 -8.46 1.89 -10.72
CA VAL A 119 -9.39 2.44 -9.71
C VAL A 119 -9.00 1.98 -8.31
N THR A 120 -8.77 0.68 -8.11
CA THR A 120 -8.35 0.16 -6.79
C THR A 120 -6.98 0.70 -6.37
N THR A 121 -6.06 0.93 -7.31
CA THR A 121 -4.77 1.61 -7.01
C THR A 121 -4.99 3.03 -6.50
N SER A 122 -5.89 3.79 -7.13
CA SER A 122 -6.26 5.15 -6.71
C SER A 122 -6.88 5.15 -5.31
N ILE A 123 -7.80 4.21 -5.02
CA ILE A 123 -8.37 4.01 -3.68
C ILE A 123 -7.24 3.75 -2.67
N PHE A 124 -6.44 2.71 -2.91
CA PHE A 124 -5.39 2.30 -1.97
C PHE A 124 -4.38 3.41 -1.71
N THR A 125 -3.98 4.14 -2.74
CA THR A 125 -3.05 5.28 -2.63
C THR A 125 -3.65 6.40 -1.82
N THR A 126 -4.90 6.78 -2.11
CA THR A 126 -5.60 7.88 -1.42
C THR A 126 -5.69 7.62 0.08
N PHE A 127 -6.12 6.43 0.49
CA PHE A 127 -6.26 6.08 1.90
C PHE A 127 -4.91 5.81 2.60
N ARG A 128 -3.86 5.43 1.87
CA ARG A 128 -2.50 5.30 2.44
C ARG A 128 -1.83 6.65 2.70
N GLN A 129 -2.05 7.63 1.83
CA GLN A 129 -1.44 8.96 1.96
C GLN A 129 -2.15 9.82 3.00
N ASN A 130 -3.40 9.51 3.32
CA ASN A 130 -4.26 10.32 4.18
C ASN A 130 -4.73 9.57 5.45
N VAL A 131 -3.88 8.71 6.03
CA VAL A 131 -4.23 7.85 7.18
C VAL A 131 -4.78 8.60 8.40
N ASP A 132 -4.37 9.85 8.61
CA ASP A 132 -4.85 10.68 9.72
C ASP A 132 -6.16 11.44 9.40
N SER A 133 -6.64 11.34 8.16
CA SER A 133 -7.81 12.09 7.68
C SER A 133 -8.96 11.19 7.29
N ILE A 134 -8.66 10.07 6.62
CA ILE A 134 -9.67 9.16 6.10
C ILE A 134 -9.22 7.73 6.30
N SER A 135 -10.17 6.84 6.57
CA SER A 135 -9.93 5.40 6.60
C SER A 135 -11.11 4.64 6.00
N TYR A 136 -10.86 3.40 5.57
CA TYR A 136 -11.95 2.46 5.31
C TYR A 136 -11.58 1.06 5.78
N VAL A 137 -12.61 0.28 6.07
CA VAL A 137 -12.53 -1.17 6.31
C VAL A 137 -13.66 -1.85 5.53
N LEU A 138 -13.30 -2.93 4.82
CA LEU A 138 -14.23 -3.82 4.13
C LEU A 138 -14.54 -5.02 5.03
N PHE A 139 -15.82 -5.40 5.07
CA PHE A 139 -16.34 -6.60 5.71
C PHE A 139 -17.21 -7.37 4.72
N PHE A 140 -17.21 -8.70 4.85
CA PHE A 140 -18.20 -9.58 4.26
C PHE A 140 -19.03 -10.20 5.38
N ASP A 141 -20.34 -10.38 5.15
CA ASP A 141 -21.16 -11.16 6.08
C ASP A 141 -20.62 -12.61 6.12
N PRO A 142 -20.39 -13.20 7.31
CA PRO A 142 -19.92 -14.57 7.42
C PRO A 142 -20.94 -15.61 6.91
N THR A 143 -22.22 -15.23 6.83
CA THR A 143 -23.31 -16.07 6.33
C THR A 143 -23.66 -15.63 4.92
N PRO A 144 -23.38 -16.43 3.88
CA PRO A 144 -23.75 -16.05 2.53
C PRO A 144 -25.29 -16.03 2.39
N PRO A 145 -25.84 -15.08 1.60
CA PRO A 145 -27.30 -14.92 1.45
C PRO A 145 -27.95 -16.13 0.76
N ILE A 146 -27.18 -16.85 -0.05
CA ILE A 146 -27.55 -18.12 -0.69
C ILE A 146 -26.38 -19.10 -0.60
N SER A 147 -26.66 -20.39 -0.80
CA SER A 147 -25.60 -21.39 -0.92
C SER A 147 -24.71 -21.08 -2.12
N ASP A 148 -23.41 -21.24 -1.92
CA ASP A 148 -22.42 -21.12 -3.00
C ASP A 148 -22.66 -22.20 -4.06
N ASP A 149 -22.57 -21.80 -5.33
CA ASP A 149 -22.62 -22.72 -6.48
C ASP A 149 -21.17 -23.00 -6.91
N ILE A 150 -20.66 -24.17 -6.56
CA ILE A 150 -19.27 -24.55 -6.81
C ILE A 150 -19.25 -25.87 -7.57
N SER A 151 -18.62 -25.85 -8.74
CA SER A 151 -18.27 -27.02 -9.53
C SER A 151 -16.75 -27.21 -9.58
N ASP A 152 -16.28 -28.19 -10.35
CA ASP A 152 -14.85 -28.48 -10.47
C ASP A 152 -14.05 -27.30 -11.04
N THR A 153 -14.61 -26.55 -11.99
CA THR A 153 -13.86 -25.51 -12.73
C THR A 153 -14.48 -24.12 -12.72
N VAL A 154 -15.74 -24.00 -12.29
CA VAL A 154 -16.46 -22.72 -12.19
C VAL A 154 -17.18 -22.60 -10.84
N ALA A 155 -17.29 -21.38 -10.34
CA ALA A 155 -17.97 -21.08 -9.09
C ALA A 155 -18.67 -19.72 -9.14
N VAL A 156 -19.80 -19.62 -8.45
CA VAL A 156 -20.55 -18.38 -8.23
C VAL A 156 -20.78 -18.21 -6.73
N LEU A 157 -20.18 -17.16 -6.17
CA LEU A 157 -20.28 -16.83 -4.75
C LEU A 157 -21.00 -15.48 -4.60
N LEU A 158 -22.07 -15.43 -3.82
CA LEU A 158 -22.72 -14.19 -3.41
C LEU A 158 -22.27 -13.81 -2.00
N ARG A 159 -21.88 -12.55 -1.80
CA ARG A 159 -21.48 -12.03 -0.49
C ARG A 159 -22.14 -10.69 -0.26
N GLU A 160 -22.87 -10.58 0.84
CA GLU A 160 -23.25 -9.28 1.39
C GLU A 160 -21.99 -8.62 1.97
N TYR A 161 -21.81 -7.34 1.69
CA TYR A 161 -20.63 -6.60 2.13
C TYR A 161 -21.01 -5.27 2.77
N GLU A 162 -20.09 -4.78 3.58
CA GLU A 162 -20.11 -3.43 4.12
C GLU A 162 -18.71 -2.82 4.05
N ILE A 163 -18.60 -1.64 3.44
CA ILE A 163 -17.40 -0.80 3.47
C ILE A 163 -17.71 0.37 4.40
N ILE A 164 -17.05 0.41 5.54
CA ILE A 164 -17.16 1.54 6.48
C ILE A 164 -16.10 2.55 6.11
N ILE A 165 -16.50 3.71 5.60
CA ILE A 165 -15.60 4.84 5.30
C ILE A 165 -15.71 5.84 6.44
N SER A 166 -14.59 6.27 6.99
CA SER A 166 -14.54 7.20 8.11
C SER A 166 -13.80 8.48 7.73
N ASP A 167 -14.43 9.63 7.96
CA ASP A 167 -13.77 10.93 8.01
C ASP A 167 -13.31 11.19 9.44
N LEU A 168 -11.99 11.16 9.63
CA LEU A 168 -11.35 11.32 10.94
C LEU A 168 -11.12 12.79 11.30
N LYS A 169 -11.29 13.72 10.34
CA LYS A 169 -11.14 15.16 10.55
C LYS A 169 -12.43 15.85 10.95
N SER A 170 -13.59 15.26 10.67
CA SER A 170 -14.87 15.80 11.12
C SER A 170 -14.98 15.74 12.65
N VAL A 171 -15.77 16.65 13.23
CA VAL A 171 -15.99 16.73 14.68
C VAL A 171 -17.49 16.73 14.97
N PRO A 172 -18.07 15.61 15.44
CA PRO A 172 -17.42 14.31 15.70
C PRO A 172 -16.99 13.57 14.40
N PRO A 173 -16.11 12.55 14.48
CA PRO A 173 -15.78 11.70 13.35
C PRO A 173 -17.04 11.10 12.72
N GLU A 174 -17.15 11.22 11.40
CA GLU A 174 -18.30 10.77 10.63
C GLU A 174 -17.99 9.47 9.92
N THR A 175 -18.97 8.59 9.84
CA THR A 175 -18.86 7.30 9.14
C THR A 175 -19.96 7.17 8.11
N LYS A 176 -19.57 6.81 6.89
CA LYS A 176 -20.49 6.55 5.77
C LYS A 176 -20.34 5.08 5.36
N PRO A 177 -21.39 4.24 5.53
CA PRO A 177 -21.34 2.87 5.06
C PRO A 177 -21.67 2.80 3.56
N ALA A 178 -20.94 1.97 2.82
CA ALA A 178 -21.32 1.48 1.51
C ALA A 178 -21.75 0.00 1.63
N LYS A 179 -22.97 -0.34 1.24
CA LYS A 179 -23.56 -1.68 1.45
C LYS A 179 -24.19 -2.23 0.19
N GLY A 180 -24.05 -3.53 0.02
CA GLY A 180 -24.66 -4.23 -1.10
C GLY A 180 -24.33 -5.72 -1.11
N THR A 181 -24.68 -6.35 -2.24
CA THR A 181 -24.38 -7.74 -2.54
C THR A 181 -23.43 -7.81 -3.73
N ALA A 182 -22.27 -8.40 -3.51
CA ALA A 182 -21.31 -8.71 -4.55
C ALA A 182 -21.52 -10.15 -5.04
N THR A 183 -21.63 -10.33 -6.35
CA THR A 183 -21.62 -11.63 -7.02
C THR A 183 -20.29 -11.84 -7.71
N PHE A 184 -19.55 -12.86 -7.28
CA PHE A 184 -18.26 -13.22 -7.84
C PHE A 184 -18.39 -14.48 -8.67
N TYR A 185 -18.15 -14.35 -9.98
CA TYR A 185 -17.98 -15.49 -10.86
C TYR A 185 -16.50 -15.79 -11.00
N MET A 186 -16.14 -17.03 -10.70
CA MET A 186 -14.78 -17.50 -10.63
C MET A 186 -14.58 -18.71 -11.52
N ARG A 187 -13.36 -18.83 -12.03
CA ARG A 187 -12.93 -19.98 -12.81
C ARG A 187 -11.59 -20.46 -12.33
N GLN A 188 -11.39 -21.77 -12.43
CA GLN A 188 -10.09 -22.37 -12.22
C GLN A 188 -9.20 -22.13 -13.44
N THR A 189 -7.93 -21.83 -13.19
CA THR A 189 -6.88 -21.73 -14.20
C THR A 189 -6.26 -23.10 -14.45
N SER A 190 -5.43 -23.22 -15.50
CA SER A 190 -4.69 -24.46 -15.80
C SER A 190 -3.71 -24.89 -14.70
N LEU A 191 -3.37 -23.99 -13.77
CA LEU A 191 -2.53 -24.24 -12.60
C LEU A 191 -3.34 -24.63 -11.35
N ASN A 192 -4.63 -24.94 -11.51
CA ASN A 192 -5.58 -25.24 -10.44
C ASN A 192 -5.84 -24.09 -9.45
N TRP A 193 -5.46 -22.85 -9.81
CA TRP A 193 -5.76 -21.66 -9.03
C TRP A 193 -7.06 -21.01 -9.47
N TRP A 194 -7.85 -20.56 -8.50
CA TRP A 194 -9.10 -19.84 -8.73
C TRP A 194 -8.85 -18.35 -8.89
N SER A 195 -9.64 -17.70 -9.75
CA SER A 195 -9.59 -16.25 -9.96
C SER A 195 -10.95 -15.72 -10.42
N ILE A 196 -11.22 -14.45 -10.13
CA ILE A 196 -12.47 -13.76 -10.47
C ILE A 196 -12.42 -13.33 -11.94
N TYR A 197 -13.40 -13.74 -12.73
CA TYR A 197 -13.55 -13.28 -14.11
C TYR A 197 -14.74 -12.36 -14.33
N PHE A 198 -15.72 -12.39 -13.44
CA PHE A 198 -16.79 -11.40 -13.42
C PHE A 198 -17.14 -11.04 -11.99
N TRP A 199 -17.34 -9.76 -11.75
CA TRP A 199 -17.80 -9.23 -10.48
C TRP A 199 -18.99 -8.31 -10.72
N GLY A 200 -20.17 -8.76 -10.30
CA GLY A 200 -21.39 -7.96 -10.26
C GLY A 200 -21.60 -7.32 -8.88
N ASP A 201 -21.97 -6.06 -8.85
CA ASP A 201 -22.39 -5.36 -7.63
C ASP A 201 -23.87 -4.98 -7.71
N ILE A 202 -24.55 -5.03 -6.57
CA ILE A 202 -25.96 -4.64 -6.42
C ILE A 202 -26.09 -3.91 -5.07
N PRO A 203 -26.63 -2.69 -5.01
CA PRO A 203 -26.84 -1.96 -3.76
C PRO A 203 -27.91 -2.64 -2.92
N ASP A 204 -27.75 -2.58 -1.60
CA ASP A 204 -28.72 -3.12 -0.63
C ASP A 204 -30.09 -2.42 -0.73
N THR A 205 -30.09 -1.12 -1.05
CA THR A 205 -31.31 -0.32 -1.27
C THR A 205 -31.24 0.42 -2.60
N SER A 206 -32.38 0.61 -3.27
CA SER A 206 -32.43 1.34 -4.54
C SER A 206 -31.90 2.77 -4.37
N GLY A 207 -30.73 3.05 -4.96
CA GLY A 207 -30.06 4.35 -4.87
C GLY A 207 -29.20 4.53 -3.60
N GLY A 208 -28.98 3.45 -2.84
CA GLY A 208 -28.03 3.41 -1.74
C GLY A 208 -26.59 3.54 -2.22
N TYR A 209 -25.70 3.94 -1.30
CA TYR A 209 -24.27 3.98 -1.57
C TYR A 209 -23.69 2.57 -1.45
N ASP A 210 -23.05 2.09 -2.51
CA ASP A 210 -22.57 0.71 -2.66
C ASP A 210 -21.10 0.70 -3.13
N TRP A 211 -20.57 -0.49 -3.44
CA TRP A 211 -19.18 -0.65 -3.87
C TRP A 211 -18.96 -0.06 -5.27
N GLY A 212 -19.93 -0.15 -6.16
CA GLY A 212 -19.94 0.49 -7.46
C GLY A 212 -19.79 2.00 -7.34
N ALA A 213 -20.65 2.64 -6.55
CA ALA A 213 -20.61 4.07 -6.25
C ALA A 213 -19.30 4.48 -5.57
N PHE A 214 -18.81 3.68 -4.62
CA PHE A 214 -17.50 3.92 -4.00
C PHE A 214 -16.36 3.86 -5.02
N LYS A 215 -16.34 2.86 -5.89
CA LYS A 215 -15.33 2.75 -6.96
C LYS A 215 -15.41 3.90 -7.96
N ALA A 216 -16.63 4.33 -8.30
CA ALA A 216 -16.87 5.40 -9.26
C ALA A 216 -16.21 6.73 -8.86
N GLU A 217 -16.12 7.04 -7.56
CA GLU A 217 -15.45 8.24 -7.06
C GLU A 217 -13.96 8.30 -7.41
N PHE A 218 -13.35 7.15 -7.72
CA PHE A 218 -11.94 7.01 -8.06
C PHE A 218 -11.72 6.66 -9.55
N ARG A 219 -12.80 6.67 -10.34
CA ARG A 219 -12.73 6.52 -11.80
C ARG A 219 -12.33 7.88 -12.41
N GLN A 220 -11.10 7.95 -12.92
CA GLN A 220 -10.55 9.10 -13.65
C GLN A 220 -10.46 8.79 -15.15
#